data_AF-A0A954KVL9-F1
#
_entry.id   AF-A0A954KVL9-F1
#
_cell.length_a   1.000
_cell.length_b   1.000
_cell.length_c   1.000
_cell.angle_alpha   90.00
_cell.angle_beta   90.00
_cell.angle_gamma   90.00
#
_symmetry.space_group_name_H-M   'P 1'
#
loop_
_entity.id
_entity.type
_entity.pdbx_description
1 polymer ?
#
loop_
_entity_poly.entity_id
_entity_poly.type
_entity_poly.pdbx_seq_one_letter_code
_entity_poly.pdbx_strand_id
1 'polypeptide(L)' 'KLFGTCLGRNPNPAELETLSGLYRDAATYYAEHEEEAKAFAGTSDGNTSSERAAWILAARTVLNLDEFLTRE' A
#
# COMPACT_ATOMS: atom_id res chain seq x y z
N LYS A 1 -3.57 10.53 3.79
CA LYS A 1 -5.05 10.43 3.63
C LYS A 1 -5.53 8.98 3.73
N LEU A 2 -4.87 8.01 3.09
CA LEU A 2 -5.21 6.56 3.12
C LEU A 2 -5.71 6.06 4.49
N PHE A 3 -4.90 6.20 5.54
CA PHE A 3 -5.22 5.70 6.88
C PHE A 3 -6.52 6.26 7.46
N GLY A 4 -6.73 7.58 7.38
CA GLY A 4 -7.96 8.21 7.86
C GLY A 4 -9.18 7.87 7.02
N THR A 5 -9.00 7.59 5.72
CA THR A 5 -10.08 7.13 4.84
C THR A 5 -10.51 5.70 5.18
N CYS A 6 -9.57 4.82 5.53
CA CYS A 6 -9.85 3.43 5.81
C CYS A 6 -10.25 3.16 7.27
N LEU A 7 -9.65 3.86 8.24
CA LEU A 7 -9.77 3.54 9.68
C LEU A 7 -10.43 4.66 10.50
N GLY A 8 -10.87 5.75 9.87
CA GLY A 8 -11.56 6.88 10.54
C GLY A 8 -10.71 7.66 11.54
N ARG A 9 -9.42 7.33 11.70
CA ARG A 9 -8.47 7.98 12.62
C ARG A 9 -7.15 8.30 11.93
N ASN A 10 -6.33 9.14 12.56
CA ASN A 10 -4.95 9.32 12.12
C ASN A 10 -4.08 8.13 12.60
N PRO A 11 -3.07 7.74 11.81
CA PRO A 11 -2.08 6.78 12.28
C PRO A 11 -1.27 7.40 13.42
N ASN A 12 -0.84 6.58 14.36
CA ASN A 12 0.21 6.97 15.28
C ASN A 12 1.59 6.96 14.55
N PRO A 13 2.65 7.53 15.14
CA PRO A 13 3.96 7.60 14.48
C PRO A 13 4.54 6.23 14.09
N ALA A 14 4.34 5.19 14.90
CA ALA A 14 4.86 3.85 14.60
C ALA A 14 4.11 3.19 13.43
N GLU A 15 2.78 3.34 13.38
CA GLU A 15 1.96 2.88 12.26
C GLU A 15 2.33 3.60 10.97
N LEU A 16 2.56 4.92 11.04
CA LEU A 16 2.98 5.71 9.89
C LEU A 16 4.35 5.29 9.36
N GLU A 17 5.32 5.08 10.25
CA GLU A 17 6.66 4.61 9.87
C GLU A 17 6.60 3.21 9.25
N THR A 18 5.80 2.31 9.83
CA THR A 18 5.63 0.95 9.30
C THR A 18 5.03 0.96 7.90
N LEU A 19 3.95 1.72 7.69
CA LEU A 19 3.30 1.83 6.38
C LEU A 19 4.18 2.52 5.34
N SER A 20 4.92 3.55 5.76
CA SER A 20 5.85 4.26 4.88
C SER A 20 7.05 3.38 4.50
N GLY A 21 7.53 2.54 5.44
CA GLY A 21 8.51 1.50 5.19
C GLY A 21 8.00 0.49 4.16
N LEU A 22 6.83 -0.10 4.40
CA LEU A 22 6.20 -1.05 3.49
C LEU A 22 6.07 -0.49 2.07
N TYR A 23 5.64 0.78 1.93
CA TYR A 23 5.54 1.44 0.64
C TYR A 23 6.90 1.55 -0.06
N ARG A 24 7.95 2.00 0.64
CA ARG A 24 9.30 2.14 0.06
C ARG A 24 9.89 0.80 -0.37
N ASP A 25 9.72 -0.21 0.47
CA ASP A 25 10.23 -1.56 0.20
C ASP A 25 9.52 -2.15 -1.01
N ALA A 26 8.19 -2.01 -1.08
CA ALA A 26 7.41 -2.47 -2.23
C ALA A 26 7.73 -1.69 -3.51
N ALA A 27 7.89 -0.37 -3.43
CA ALA A 27 8.24 0.45 -4.59
C ALA A 27 9.61 0.05 -5.16
N THR A 28 10.59 -0.22 -4.28
CA THR A 28 11.92 -0.69 -4.67
C THR A 28 11.81 -2.08 -5.31
N TYR A 29 11.14 -3.01 -4.64
CA TYR A 29 10.93 -4.36 -5.14
C TYR A 29 10.30 -4.36 -6.54
N TYR A 30 9.17 -3.67 -6.71
CA TYR A 30 8.46 -3.68 -7.98
C TYR A 30 9.16 -2.88 -9.08
N ALA A 31 10.07 -1.95 -8.75
CA ALA A 31 10.92 -1.30 -9.73
C ALA A 31 11.93 -2.29 -10.34
N GLU A 32 12.40 -3.25 -9.55
CA GLU A 32 13.26 -4.34 -10.01
C GLU A 32 12.47 -5.51 -10.64
N HIS A 33 11.17 -5.61 -10.34
CA HIS A 33 10.28 -6.71 -10.76
C HIS A 33 9.06 -6.17 -11.53
N GLU A 34 9.31 -5.52 -12.67
CA GLU A 34 8.27 -4.81 -13.45
C GLU A 34 7.11 -5.72 -13.90
N GLU A 35 7.39 -6.97 -14.25
CA GLU A 35 6.36 -7.93 -14.68
C GLU A 35 5.43 -8.32 -13.52
N GLU A 36 5.98 -8.50 -12.30
CA GLU A 36 5.17 -8.71 -11.10
C GLU A 36 4.35 -7.46 -10.75
N ALA A 37 4.94 -6.28 -10.94
CA ALA A 37 4.25 -5.01 -10.75
C ALA A 37 3.03 -4.89 -11.68
N LYS A 38 3.20 -5.23 -12.98
CA LYS A 38 2.13 -5.27 -13.97
C LYS A 38 1.09 -6.34 -13.65
N ALA A 39 1.51 -7.53 -13.24
CA ALA A 39 0.59 -8.61 -12.87
C ALA A 39 -0.26 -8.23 -11.64
N PHE A 40 0.33 -7.52 -10.68
CA PHE A 40 -0.33 -7.12 -9.44
C PHE A 40 -1.22 -5.88 -9.59
N ALA A 41 -0.72 -4.84 -10.28
CA ALA A 41 -1.36 -3.52 -10.36
C ALA A 41 -2.04 -3.22 -11.70
N GLY A 42 -1.85 -4.09 -12.70
CA GLY A 42 -2.21 -3.83 -14.08
C GLY A 42 -1.28 -2.83 -14.77
N THR A 43 -1.43 -2.71 -16.08
CA THR A 43 -0.81 -1.63 -16.86
C THR A 43 -1.61 -0.34 -16.72
N SER A 44 -0.94 0.81 -16.65
CA SER A 44 -1.58 2.11 -16.83
C SER A 44 -0.64 3.06 -17.55
N ASP A 45 -1.23 3.90 -18.40
CA ASP A 45 -0.51 5.01 -19.00
C ASP A 45 -0.16 6.05 -17.92
N GLY A 46 1.13 6.37 -17.80
CA GLY A 46 1.61 7.54 -17.05
C GLY A 46 2.05 7.33 -15.59
N ASN A 47 1.74 6.21 -14.93
CA ASN A 47 2.33 5.85 -13.63
C ASN A 47 3.25 4.64 -13.79
N THR A 48 4.41 4.66 -13.13
CA THR A 48 5.27 3.47 -13.09
C THR A 48 4.48 2.34 -12.41
N SER A 49 4.43 1.17 -13.04
CA SER A 49 3.70 0.01 -12.52
C SER A 49 4.14 -0.35 -11.10
N SER A 50 5.39 -0.02 -10.74
CA SER A 50 5.97 -0.22 -9.42
C SER A 50 5.36 0.65 -8.32
N GLU A 51 5.27 1.96 -8.51
CA GLU A 51 4.67 2.87 -7.52
C GLU A 51 3.18 2.54 -7.32
N ARG A 52 2.49 2.20 -8.41
CA ARG A 52 1.09 1.78 -8.35
C ARG A 52 0.93 0.49 -7.54
N ALA A 53 1.77 -0.52 -7.79
CA ALA A 53 1.76 -1.76 -7.04
C ALA A 53 2.05 -1.53 -5.54
N ALA A 54 3.01 -0.68 -5.22
CA ALA A 54 3.32 -0.30 -3.85
C ALA A 54 2.13 0.38 -3.14
N TRP A 55 1.44 1.30 -3.80
CA TRP A 55 0.24 1.93 -3.23
C TRP A 55 -0.91 0.95 -3.05
N ILE A 56 -1.13 0.02 -3.98
CA ILE A 56 -2.17 -1.01 -3.85
C ILE A 56 -1.86 -1.91 -2.66
N LEU A 57 -0.59 -2.33 -2.48
CA LEU A 57 -0.19 -3.15 -1.34
C LEU A 57 -0.44 -2.41 -0.02
N ALA A 58 0.01 -1.16 0.10
CA ALA A 58 -0.21 -0.35 1.30
C ALA A 58 -1.71 -0.15 1.59
N ALA A 59 -2.53 0.11 0.58
CA ALA A 59 -3.97 0.24 0.71
C ALA A 59 -4.63 -1.05 1.21
N ARG A 60 -4.26 -2.20 0.63
CA ARG A 60 -4.77 -3.52 1.07
C ARG A 60 -4.37 -3.82 2.52
N THR A 61 -3.15 -3.49 2.93
CA THR A 61 -2.71 -3.68 4.31
C THR A 61 -3.54 -2.86 5.30
N VAL A 62 -3.83 -1.59 4.98
CA VAL A 62 -4.68 -0.75 5.85
C VAL A 62 -6.13 -1.22 5.86
N LEU A 63 -6.68 -1.63 4.72
CA LEU A 63 -8.05 -2.16 4.64
C LEU A 63 -8.20 -3.47 5.45
N ASN A 64 -7.21 -4.37 5.37
CA ASN A 64 -7.21 -5.59 6.17
C ASN A 64 -7.06 -5.33 7.67
N LEU A 65 -6.38 -4.24 8.07
CA LEU A 65 -6.34 -3.80 9.47
C LEU A 65 -7.72 -3.37 9.99
N ASP A 66 -8.57 -2.78 9.14
CA ASP A 66 -9.95 -2.41 9.49
C ASP A 66 -10.83 -3.65 9.71
N GLU A 67 -10.70 -4.67 8.85
CA GLU A 67 -11.44 -5.94 8.98
C GLU A 67 -11.09 -6.72 10.26
N PHE A 68 -9.86 -6.58 10.77
CA PHE A 68 -9.45 -7.25 12.02
C PHE A 68 -9.92 -6.49 13.28
N LEU A 69 -10.10 -5.18 13.20
CA LEU A 69 -10.61 -4.34 14.30
C LEU A 69 -12.15 -4.41 14.44
N THR A 70 -12.87 -4.77 13.37
CA THR A 70 -14.34 -4.78 13.34
C THR A 70 -14.97 -6.16 13.59
N ARG A 71 -14.15 -7.21 13.71
CA ARG A 71 -14.61 -8.56 14.08
C ARG A 71 -14.45 -8.82 15.58
N GLU A 72 -15.40 -8.32 16.37
CA GLU A 72 -15.67 -8.76 17.75
C GLU A 72 -17.18 -8.93 17.98
#